data_AF-A0A961U1F4-F1
#
_entry.id   AF-A0A961U1F4-F1
#
_cell.length_a   1.000
_cell.length_b   1.000
_cell.length_c   1.000
_cell.angle_alpha   90.00
_cell.angle_beta   90.00
_cell.angle_gamma   90.00
#
_symmetry.space_group_name_H-M   'P 1'
#
loop_
_entity.id
_entity.type
_entity.pdbx_description
1 polymer ?
#
loop_
_entity_poly.entity_id
_entity_poly.type
_entity_poly.pdbx_seq_one_letter_code
_entity_poly.pdbx_strand_id
1 'polypeptide(L)'
;MHTLVIAKRHVTDYFDLYQPELNAIQSMLKAQREQILAEDPAVRGFNVGINAGTDAGQTIFHVHVHLIPRREYDVADPRGGVRGVIPEKQKY
;
A
#
# COMPACT_ATOMS: atom_id res chain seq x y z
N MET A 1 0.24 10.41 -5.79
CA MET A 1 1.10 9.24 -6.09
C MET A 1 0.68 8.10 -5.19
N HIS A 2 0.47 6.90 -5.72
CA HIS A 2 0.16 5.66 -4.97
C HIS A 2 1.06 4.57 -5.56
N THR A 3 1.88 3.96 -4.73
CA THR A 3 2.84 2.94 -5.16
C THR A 3 2.39 1.54 -4.73
N LEU A 4 2.63 0.56 -5.60
CA LEU A 4 2.51 -0.86 -5.29
C LEU A 4 3.89 -1.50 -5.27
N VAL A 5 4.20 -2.24 -4.20
CA VAL A 5 5.36 -3.14 -4.15
C VAL A 5 4.86 -4.56 -4.37
N ILE A 6 5.32 -5.20 -5.44
CA ILE A 6 4.82 -6.51 -5.89
C ILE A 6 5.99 -7.50 -5.86
N ALA A 7 5.76 -8.69 -5.31
CA ALA A 7 6.76 -9.75 -5.34
C ALA A 7 6.98 -10.22 -6.79
N LYS A 8 8.24 -10.43 -7.20
CA LYS A 8 8.53 -10.95 -8.55
C LYS A 8 8.00 -12.37 -8.75
N ARG A 9 8.12 -13.21 -7.72
CA ARG A 9 7.49 -14.53 -7.70
C ARG A 9 5.98 -14.34 -7.62
N HIS A 10 5.23 -15.05 -8.46
CA HIS A 10 3.78 -15.06 -8.36
C HIS A 10 3.37 -15.84 -7.11
N VAL A 11 2.83 -15.11 -6.13
CA VAL A 11 2.09 -15.68 -5.00
C VAL A 11 0.82 -14.87 -4.80
N THR A 12 -0.25 -15.56 -4.44
CA THR A 12 -1.57 -14.95 -4.32
C THR A 12 -1.75 -14.26 -2.98
N ASP A 13 -1.22 -14.85 -1.91
CA ASP A 13 -1.41 -14.39 -0.54
C ASP A 13 -0.11 -13.78 0.04
N TYR A 14 -0.26 -12.85 0.97
CA TYR A 14 0.85 -12.28 1.72
C TYR A 14 1.52 -13.31 2.62
N PHE A 15 0.75 -14.24 3.18
CA PHE A 15 1.27 -15.25 4.09
C PHE A 15 2.07 -16.36 3.37
N ASP A 16 2.05 -16.37 2.03
CA ASP A 16 2.85 -17.29 1.19
C ASP A 16 4.26 -16.75 0.85
N LEU A 17 4.58 -15.54 1.31
CA LEU A 17 5.89 -14.92 1.10
C LEU A 17 6.97 -15.54 1.99
N TYR A 18 8.15 -15.75 1.42
CA TYR A 18 9.32 -16.15 2.19
C TYR A 18 9.97 -14.94 2.87
N GLN A 19 10.69 -15.18 3.96
CA GLN A 19 11.36 -14.12 4.73
C GLN A 19 12.22 -13.17 3.88
N PRO A 20 13.01 -13.64 2.88
CA PRO A 20 13.76 -12.73 2.01
C PRO A 20 12.88 -11.76 1.20
N GLU A 21 11.70 -12.21 0.76
CA GLU A 21 10.75 -11.39 0.01
C GLU A 21 10.10 -10.34 0.92
N LEU A 22 9.74 -10.73 2.15
CA LEU A 22 9.26 -9.80 3.18
C LEU A 22 10.30 -8.70 3.48
N ASN A 23 11.57 -9.09 3.64
CA ASN A 23 12.67 -8.15 3.87
C ASN A 23 12.88 -7.20 2.69
N ALA A 24 12.79 -7.71 1.45
CA ALA A 24 12.90 -6.90 0.25
C ALA A 24 11.74 -5.90 0.14
N ILE A 25 10.50 -6.34 0.36
CA ILE A 25 9.32 -5.47 0.37
C ILE A 25 9.48 -4.35 1.41
N GLN A 26 9.85 -4.70 2.65
CA GLN A 26 10.05 -3.71 3.72
C GLN A 26 11.14 -2.69 3.37
N SER A 27 12.21 -3.12 2.71
CA SER A 27 13.29 -2.23 2.28
C SER A 27 12.84 -1.29 1.17
N MET A 28 12.09 -1.79 0.19
CA MET A 28 11.52 -0.98 -0.89
C MET A 28 10.49 0.04 -0.37
N LEU A 29 9.64 -0.33 0.59
CA LEU A 29 8.68 0.59 1.20
C LEU A 29 9.39 1.75 1.91
N LYS A 30 10.48 1.47 2.63
CA LYS A 30 11.29 2.51 3.30
C LYS A 30 11.92 3.46 2.29
N ALA A 31 12.60 2.92 1.28
CA ALA A 31 13.24 3.72 0.24
C ALA A 31 12.21 4.60 -0.51
N GLN A 32 11.07 4.03 -0.90
CA GLN A 32 10.03 4.77 -1.59
C GLN A 32 9.41 5.87 -0.72
N ARG A 33 9.23 5.60 0.59
CA ARG A 33 8.75 6.62 1.55
C ARG A 33 9.72 7.80 1.61
N GLU A 34 11.02 7.54 1.72
CA GLU A 34 12.04 8.60 1.78
C GLU A 34 12.05 9.44 0.49
N GLN A 35 11.97 8.78 -0.66
CA GLN A 35 11.87 9.47 -1.95
C GLN A 35 10.62 10.35 -2.02
N ILE A 36 9.45 9.83 -1.62
CA ILE A 36 8.20 10.61 -1.64
C ILE A 36 8.30 11.83 -0.71
N LEU A 37 8.90 11.70 0.47
CA LEU A 37 9.07 12.83 1.40
C LEU A 37 10.04 13.88 0.88
N ALA A 38 11.04 13.48 0.10
CA ALA A 38 11.96 14.41 -0.54
C ALA A 38 11.31 15.17 -1.71
N GLU A 39 10.43 14.50 -2.47
CA GLU A 39 9.76 15.07 -3.64
C GLU A 39 8.52 15.89 -3.28
N ASP A 40 7.80 15.53 -2.21
CA ASP A 40 6.57 16.20 -1.78
C ASP A 40 6.57 16.52 -0.27
N PRO A 41 7.03 17.74 0.09
CA PRO A 41 7.05 18.20 1.47
C PRO A 41 5.66 18.33 2.14
N ALA A 42 4.58 18.34 1.36
CA ALA A 42 3.22 18.43 1.91
C ALA A 42 2.72 17.08 2.45
N VAL A 43 3.41 15.97 2.18
CA VAL A 43 3.07 14.65 2.73
C VAL A 43 3.38 14.62 4.22
N ARG A 44 2.36 14.25 5.02
CA ARG A 44 2.43 14.22 6.49
C ARG A 44 2.25 12.82 7.07
N GLY A 45 1.81 11.86 6.26
CA GLY A 45 1.57 10.49 6.69
C GLY A 45 1.52 9.51 5.54
N PHE A 46 1.36 8.22 5.88
CA PHE A 46 1.23 7.15 4.89
C PHE A 46 0.22 6.12 5.38
N ASN A 47 -0.61 5.62 4.47
CA ASN A 47 -1.31 4.37 4.67
C ASN A 47 -0.51 3.26 3.97
N VAL A 48 -0.26 2.18 4.70
CA VAL A 48 0.35 0.95 4.19
C VAL A 48 -0.64 -0.17 4.39
N GLY A 49 -0.91 -0.97 3.36
CA GLY A 49 -1.83 -2.09 3.52
C GLY A 49 -1.83 -3.08 2.37
N ILE A 50 -2.42 -4.22 2.66
CA ILE A 50 -2.46 -5.43 1.84
C ILE A 50 -3.83 -6.07 2.07
N ASN A 51 -4.44 -6.59 1.02
CA ASN A 51 -5.62 -7.44 1.12
C ASN A 51 -5.21 -8.88 0.79
N ALA A 52 -5.54 -9.82 1.67
CA ALA A 52 -5.26 -11.25 1.52
C ALA A 52 -6.58 -12.02 1.50
N GLY A 53 -6.96 -12.55 0.35
CA GLY A 53 -8.24 -13.23 0.10
C GLY A 53 -9.36 -12.31 -0.38
N THR A 54 -10.34 -12.90 -1.06
CA THR A 54 -11.49 -12.22 -1.66
C THR A 54 -12.29 -11.42 -0.63
N ASP A 55 -12.57 -12.01 0.53
CA ASP A 55 -13.39 -11.38 1.58
C ASP A 55 -12.68 -10.19 2.25
N ALA A 56 -11.34 -10.17 2.23
CA ALA A 56 -10.55 -9.01 2.61
C ALA A 56 -10.52 -7.92 1.52
N GLY A 57 -11.19 -8.15 0.38
CA GLY A 57 -11.26 -7.21 -0.72
C GLY A 57 -10.09 -7.29 -1.71
N GLN A 58 -9.42 -8.45 -1.81
CA GLN A 58 -8.41 -8.69 -2.84
C GLN A 58 -9.09 -8.97 -4.17
N THR A 59 -8.74 -8.18 -5.20
CA THR A 59 -9.26 -8.35 -6.56
C THR A 59 -8.19 -8.81 -7.55
N ILE A 60 -6.91 -8.59 -7.23
CA ILE A 60 -5.76 -9.09 -7.99
C ILE A 60 -5.04 -10.13 -7.13
N PHE A 61 -5.10 -11.39 -7.56
CA PHE A 61 -4.47 -12.54 -6.88
C PHE A 61 -2.98 -12.65 -7.21
N HIS A 62 -2.26 -11.56 -6.96
CA HIS A 62 -0.82 -11.49 -6.87
C HIS A 62 -0.49 -10.49 -5.76
N VAL A 63 0.20 -10.93 -4.71
CA VAL A 63 0.46 -10.11 -3.53
C VAL A 63 1.09 -8.78 -3.90
N HIS A 64 0.51 -7.71 -3.38
CA HIS A 64 1.00 -6.36 -3.56
C HIS A 64 0.77 -5.55 -2.29
N VAL A 65 1.76 -4.76 -1.91
CA VAL A 65 1.69 -3.85 -0.77
C VAL A 65 1.44 -2.45 -1.28
N HIS A 66 0.38 -1.83 -0.80
CA HIS A 66 0.06 -0.43 -1.07
C HIS A 66 0.91 0.48 -0.18
N LEU A 67 1.52 1.50 -0.78
CA LEU A 67 2.08 2.64 -0.08
C LEU A 67 1.38 3.91 -0.59
N ILE A 68 0.58 4.53 0.27
CA ILE A 68 -0.26 5.67 -0.10
C ILE A 68 0.14 6.87 0.77
N PRO A 69 0.83 7.89 0.22
CA PRO A 69 1.13 9.13 0.94
C PRO A 69 -0.13 9.93 1.22
N ARG A 70 -0.14 10.58 2.38
CA ARG A 70 -1.26 11.36 2.91
C ARG A 70 -0.85 12.81 3.15
N ARG A 71 -1.74 13.74 2.80
CA ARG A 71 -1.61 15.18 3.04
C ARG A 71 -2.73 15.65 3.95
N GLU A 72 -2.59 16.84 4.50
CA GLU A 72 -3.68 17.45 5.26
C GLU A 72 -4.89 17.67 4.34
N TYR A 73 -6.09 17.31 4.83
CA TYR A 73 -7.37 17.46 4.12
C TYR A 73 -7.50 16.75 2.76
N ASP A 74 -6.63 15.79 2.44
CA ASP A 74 -6.71 15.05 1.17
C ASP A 74 -7.91 14.07 1.09
N VAL A 75 -8.50 13.75 2.23
CA VAL A 75 -9.68 12.90 2.37
C VAL A 75 -10.58 13.50 3.45
N ALA A 76 -11.90 13.54 3.17
CA ALA A 76 -12.88 14.15 4.05
C ALA A 76 -12.97 13.50 5.45
N ASP A 77 -12.87 12.18 5.53
CA ASP A 77 -12.66 11.47 6.80
C ASP A 77 -11.45 10.52 6.66
N PRO A 78 -10.31 10.83 7.30
CA PRO A 78 -9.14 9.95 7.27
C PRO A 78 -9.34 8.66 8.07
N ARG A 79 -10.40 8.56 8.90
CA ARG A 79 -10.75 7.36 9.65
C ARG A 79 -11.57 6.43 8.74
N GLY A 80 -11.07 5.22 8.51
CA GLY A 80 -11.64 4.29 7.53
C GLY A 80 -10.62 3.33 6.88
N GLY A 81 -9.34 3.51 7.20
CA GLY A 81 -8.26 2.66 6.68
C GLY A 81 -7.97 2.91 5.21
N VAL A 82 -7.16 2.05 4.59
CA VAL A 82 -6.67 2.18 3.20
C VAL A 82 -7.81 2.39 2.19
N ARG A 83 -8.95 1.73 2.38
CA ARG A 83 -10.11 1.82 1.48
C ARG A 83 -10.85 3.17 1.52
N GLY A 84 -10.76 3.90 2.63
CA GLY A 84 -11.31 5.26 2.72
C GLY A 84 -10.44 6.32 2.03
N VAL A 85 -9.18 5.98 1.71
CA VAL A 85 -8.19 6.94 1.19
C VAL A 85 -8.40 7.25 -0.29
N ILE A 86 -8.97 6.31 -1.04
CA ILE A 86 -9.28 6.49 -2.46
C ILE A 86 -10.79 6.25 -2.62
N PRO A 87 -11.63 7.27 -2.36
CA PRO A 87 -13.10 7.11 -2.31
C PRO A 87 -13.68 6.47 -3.58
N GLU A 88 -13.14 6.84 -4.73
CA GLU A 88 -13.55 6.32 -6.04
C GLU A 88 -13.26 4.82 -6.23
N LYS A 89 -12.28 4.28 -5.50
CA LYS A 89 -11.87 2.87 -5.57
C LYS A 89 -12.35 2.05 -4.37
N GLN A 90 -13.19 2.63 -3.51
CA GLN A 90 -13.70 1.95 -2.32
C GLN A 90 -14.64 0.78 -2.65
N LYS A 91 -15.30 0.82 -3.83
CA LYS A 91 -16.34 -0.11 -4.25
C LYS A 91 -15.94 -1.05 -5.40
N TYR A 92 -14.70 -0.97 -5.86
CA TYR A 92 -14.18 -1.89 -6.88
C TYR A 92 -13.81 -3.25 -6.26
#